data_AF-A0A2A2GSN5-F1
#
_entry.id   AF-A0A2A2GSN5-F1
#
_cell.length_a   1.000
_cell.length_b   1.000
_cell.length_c   1.000
_cell.angle_alpha   90.00
_cell.angle_beta   90.00
_cell.angle_gamma   90.00
#
_symmetry.space_group_name_H-M   'P 1'
#
loop_
_entity.id
_entity.type
_entity.pdbx_description
1 polymer ?
#
loop_
_entity_poly.entity_id
_entity_poly.type
_entity_poly.pdbx_seq_one_letter_code
_entity_poly.pdbx_strand_id
1 'polypeptide(L)'
;MGLKQAPENTPVWIDETRCKACDICVSLCPSGVLGMRKDEHKILGKIISVAHPESCIGCYECELHCPDFAIFVASKDEFKFAKLTPESRERAQRVKDNHFMVVD
;
A
#
# COMPACT_ATOMS: atom_id res chain seq x y z
N MET A 1 -16.01 -8.92 -9.61
CA MET A 1 -15.10 -7.79 -9.34
C MET A 1 -15.84 -6.87 -8.38
N GLY A 2 -15.54 -6.95 -7.08
CA GLY A 2 -16.28 -6.21 -6.06
C GLY A 2 -16.01 -4.73 -6.19
N LEU A 3 -16.97 -3.99 -6.74
CA LEU A 3 -16.97 -2.53 -6.81
C LEU A 3 -17.06 -1.96 -5.39
N LYS A 4 -15.93 -1.89 -4.69
CA LYS A 4 -15.74 -0.85 -3.67
C LYS A 4 -15.32 0.38 -4.46
N GLN A 5 -16.25 1.30 -4.70
CA GLN A 5 -15.91 2.63 -5.24
C GLN A 5 -14.74 3.19 -4.43
N ALA A 6 -13.77 3.79 -5.11
CA ALA A 6 -12.63 4.41 -4.44
C ALA A 6 -13.16 5.44 -3.44
N PRO A 7 -12.69 5.43 -2.17
CA PRO A 7 -12.96 6.53 -1.27
C PRO A 7 -12.49 7.85 -1.92
N GLU A 8 -13.21 8.95 -1.70
CA GLU A 8 -12.90 10.22 -2.36
C GLU A 8 -11.42 10.60 -2.20
N ASN A 9 -10.78 10.97 -3.32
CA ASN A 9 -9.36 11.38 -3.39
C ASN A 9 -8.36 10.38 -2.77
N THR A 10 -8.67 9.08 -2.77
CA THR A 10 -7.79 8.07 -2.19
C THR A 10 -7.16 7.21 -3.30
N PRO A 11 -5.83 7.30 -3.54
CA PRO A 11 -5.18 6.56 -4.61
C PRO A 11 -5.09 5.05 -4.34
N VAL A 12 -5.04 4.66 -3.06
CA VAL A 12 -4.92 3.28 -2.62
C VAL A 12 -5.56 3.14 -1.24
N TRP A 13 -6.37 2.10 -1.06
CA TRP A 13 -7.03 1.81 0.22
C TRP A 13 -7.02 0.32 0.53
N ILE A 14 -7.19 -0.01 1.81
CA ILE A 14 -7.10 -1.37 2.33
C ILE A 14 -8.40 -1.77 2.99
N ASP A 15 -8.78 -3.02 2.79
CA ASP A 15 -9.76 -3.74 3.59
C ASP A 15 -9.05 -4.51 4.71
N GLU A 16 -9.02 -3.89 5.89
CA GLU A 16 -8.34 -4.43 7.07
C GLU A 16 -8.93 -5.76 7.56
N THR A 17 -10.15 -6.11 7.16
CA THR A 17 -10.77 -7.39 7.52
C THR A 17 -10.18 -8.55 6.73
N ARG A 18 -9.58 -8.28 5.57
CA ARG A 18 -9.00 -9.29 4.66
C ARG A 18 -7.48 -9.32 4.70
N CYS A 19 -6.85 -8.27 5.19
CA CYS A 19 -5.39 -8.22 5.28
C CYS A 19 -4.86 -9.26 6.27
N LYS A 20 -3.97 -10.13 5.80
CA LYS A 20 -3.25 -11.12 6.62
C LYS A 20 -1.81 -10.72 6.97
N ALA A 21 -1.40 -9.49 6.61
CA ALA A 21 -0.08 -8.93 6.89
C ALA A 21 1.12 -9.77 6.39
N CYS A 22 1.04 -10.22 5.14
CA CYS A 22 2.05 -11.06 4.47
C CYS A 22 3.24 -10.29 3.85
N ASP A 23 3.34 -8.97 4.04
CA ASP A 23 4.42 -8.08 3.55
C ASP A 23 4.57 -7.92 2.02
N ILE A 24 3.91 -8.75 1.21
CA ILE A 24 4.05 -8.78 -0.26
C ILE A 24 3.84 -7.40 -0.89
N CYS A 25 2.74 -6.74 -0.55
CA CYS A 25 2.38 -5.43 -1.11
C CYS A 25 3.41 -4.34 -0.78
N VAL A 26 4.00 -4.36 0.42
CA VAL A 26 5.01 -3.39 0.85
C VAL A 26 6.34 -3.65 0.13
N SER A 27 6.72 -4.92 -0.01
CA SER A 27 7.94 -5.33 -0.74
C SER A 27 7.92 -4.91 -2.23
N LEU A 28 6.74 -4.95 -2.85
CA LEU A 28 6.57 -4.61 -4.26
C LEU A 28 6.36 -3.13 -4.53
N CYS A 29 6.07 -2.31 -3.51
CA CYS A 29 5.78 -0.89 -3.70
C CYS A 29 7.04 -0.11 -4.13
N PRO A 30 7.12 0.41 -5.38
CA PRO A 30 8.33 1.08 -5.87
C PRO A 30 8.48 2.51 -5.33
N SER A 31 7.40 3.12 -4.85
CA SER A 31 7.38 4.49 -4.31
C SER A 31 7.36 4.54 -2.77
N GLY A 32 7.39 3.39 -2.09
CA GLY A 32 7.47 3.31 -0.63
C GLY A 32 6.27 3.95 0.07
N VAL A 33 5.08 3.80 -0.50
CA VAL A 33 3.82 4.41 0.01
C VAL A 33 3.21 3.57 1.12
N LEU A 34 3.42 2.26 1.04
CA LEU A 34 2.87 1.26 1.95
C LEU A 34 3.92 0.92 3.00
N GLY A 35 3.47 0.59 4.19
CA GLY A 35 4.29 0.05 5.26
C GLY A 35 3.45 -0.71 6.27
N MET A 36 4.07 -1.52 7.11
CA MET A 36 3.39 -2.25 8.18
C MET A 36 3.37 -1.43 9.45
N ARG A 37 2.22 -1.39 10.11
CA ARG A 37 2.05 -0.88 11.47
C ARG A 37 1.75 -2.03 12.41
N LYS A 38 2.10 -1.88 13.69
CA LYS A 38 1.75 -2.87 14.72
C LYS A 38 0.25 -2.81 15.00
N ASP A 39 -0.36 -3.98 15.16
CA ASP A 39 -1.78 -4.15 15.49
C ASP A 39 -1.96 -5.45 16.27
N GLU A 40 -2.19 -5.33 17.57
CA GLU A 40 -2.35 -6.46 18.50
C GLU A 40 -3.63 -7.28 18.26
N HIS A 41 -4.60 -6.74 17.51
CA HIS A 41 -5.84 -7.43 17.19
C HIS A 41 -5.71 -8.36 15.96
N LYS A 42 -4.57 -8.32 15.26
CA LYS A 42 -4.28 -9.22 14.13
C LYS A 42 -3.43 -10.40 14.56
N ILE A 43 -3.65 -11.53 13.88
CA ILE A 43 -2.97 -12.81 14.16
C ILE A 43 -1.44 -12.67 14.13
N LEU A 44 -0.89 -11.85 13.21
CA LEU A 44 0.55 -11.62 13.08
C LEU A 44 1.04 -10.38 13.85
N GLY A 45 0.20 -9.72 14.66
CA GLY A 45 0.58 -8.55 15.45
C GLY A 45 0.88 -7.29 14.62
N LYS A 46 0.58 -7.30 13.33
CA LYS A 46 0.78 -6.19 12.39
C LYS A 46 -0.27 -6.18 11.30
N ILE A 47 -0.40 -5.03 10.66
CA ILE A 47 -1.29 -4.79 9.53
C ILE A 47 -0.68 -3.75 8.59
N ILE A 48 -1.05 -3.79 7.31
CA ILE A 48 -0.65 -2.78 6.34
C ILE A 48 -1.26 -1.41 6.66
N SER A 49 -0.49 -0.36 6.41
CA SER A 49 -0.86 1.04 6.48
C SER A 49 -0.41 1.78 5.21
N VAL A 50 -1.12 2.86 4.87
CA VAL A 50 -0.74 3.80 3.80
C VAL A 50 -0.16 5.04 4.47
N ALA A 51 1.15 5.28 4.33
CA ALA A 51 1.81 6.44 4.95
C ALA A 51 1.83 7.65 4.02
N HIS A 52 2.12 7.43 2.74
CA HIS A 52 2.32 8.49 1.75
C HIS A 52 1.41 8.33 0.54
N PRO A 53 0.07 8.39 0.70
CA PRO A 53 -0.85 8.19 -0.42
C PRO A 53 -0.56 9.14 -1.59
N GLU A 54 -0.10 10.36 -1.32
CA GLU A 54 0.27 11.37 -2.33
C GLU A 54 1.40 10.93 -3.26
N SER A 55 2.23 9.98 -2.85
CA SER A 55 3.33 9.42 -3.65
C SER A 55 2.94 8.14 -4.40
N CYS A 56 1.66 7.76 -4.38
CA CYS A 56 1.18 6.61 -5.13
C CYS A 56 1.24 6.88 -6.63
N ILE A 57 1.87 5.96 -7.37
CA ILE A 57 2.04 6.06 -8.82
C ILE A 57 1.00 5.27 -9.62
N GLY A 58 0.07 4.57 -8.94
CA GLY A 58 -0.97 3.78 -9.60
C GLY A 58 -0.41 2.62 -10.44
N CYS A 59 0.60 1.91 -9.92
CA CYS A 59 1.23 0.78 -10.62
C CYS A 59 0.48 -0.55 -10.46
N TYR A 60 -0.52 -0.64 -9.59
CA TYR A 60 -1.35 -1.83 -9.31
C TYR A 60 -0.62 -3.08 -8.77
N GLU A 61 0.71 -3.06 -8.63
CA GLU A 61 1.49 -4.21 -8.14
C GLU A 61 1.00 -4.75 -6.79
N CYS A 62 0.65 -3.85 -5.86
CA CYS A 62 0.15 -4.24 -4.55
C CYS A 62 -1.23 -4.93 -4.61
N GLU A 63 -2.10 -4.52 -5.52
CA GLU A 63 -3.43 -5.10 -5.73
C GLU A 63 -3.35 -6.44 -6.44
N LEU A 64 -2.57 -6.51 -7.53
CA LEU A 64 -2.42 -7.72 -8.35
C LEU A 64 -1.79 -8.89 -7.59
N HIS A 65 -0.86 -8.60 -6.66
CA HIS A 65 -0.15 -9.62 -5.90
C HIS A 65 -0.75 -9.89 -4.52
N CYS A 66 -1.84 -9.23 -4.15
CA CYS A 66 -2.48 -9.50 -2.87
C CYS A 66 -3.28 -10.81 -2.94
N PRO A 67 -2.86 -11.89 -2.24
CA PRO A 67 -3.55 -13.18 -2.32
C PRO A 67 -4.97 -13.14 -1.76
N ASP A 68 -5.26 -12.19 -0.87
CA ASP A 68 -6.57 -12.00 -0.23
C ASP A 68 -7.38 -10.85 -0.83
N PHE A 69 -6.85 -10.21 -1.88
CA PHE A 69 -7.41 -9.04 -2.55
C PHE A 69 -7.68 -7.86 -1.60
N ALA A 70 -6.96 -7.78 -0.48
CA ALA A 70 -7.19 -6.85 0.64
C ALA A 70 -6.84 -5.38 0.36
N ILE A 71 -6.21 -5.08 -0.77
CA ILE A 71 -5.78 -3.72 -1.15
C ILE A 71 -6.28 -3.41 -2.56
N PHE A 72 -6.65 -2.16 -2.77
CA PHE A 72 -7.26 -1.68 -3.99
C PHE A 72 -6.62 -0.35 -4.40
N VAL A 73 -6.46 -0.14 -5.70
CA VAL A 73 -5.90 1.08 -6.27
C VAL A 73 -6.98 1.78 -7.11
N ALA A 74 -7.07 3.10 -7.01
CA ALA A 74 -8.06 3.89 -7.76
C ALA A 74 -7.85 3.75 -9.28
N SER A 75 -8.89 4.00 -10.08
CA SER A 75 -8.74 4.04 -11.54
C SER A 75 -8.05 5.34 -11.97
N LYS A 76 -7.35 5.34 -13.11
CA LYS A 76 -6.75 6.56 -13.68
C LYS A 76 -7.78 7.63 -14.05
N ASP A 77 -9.03 7.22 -14.25
CA ASP A 77 -10.16 8.12 -14.50
C ASP A 77 -10.67 8.80 -13.22
N GLU A 78 -10.40 8.21 -12.05
CA GLU A 78 -10.90 8.65 -10.74
C GLU A 78 -9.84 9.42 -9.94
N PHE A 79 -8.54 9.15 -10.16
CA PHE A 79 -7.45 9.76 -9.40
C PHE A 79 -6.23 10.12 -10.26
N LYS A 80 -5.59 11.26 -9.94
CA LYS A 80 -4.34 11.71 -10.58
C LYS A 80 -3.13 11.24 -9.77
N PHE A 81 -2.44 10.23 -10.28
CA PHE A 81 -1.26 9.65 -9.64
C PHE A 81 0.00 10.51 -9.73
N ALA A 82 0.89 10.34 -8.76
CA ALA A 82 2.21 10.95 -8.77
C ALA A 82 3.17 10.24 -9.74
N LYS A 83 4.30 10.89 -10.02
CA LYS A 83 5.41 10.29 -10.76
C LYS A 83 6.40 9.67 -9.79
N LEU A 84 7.07 8.61 -10.22
CA LEU A 84 8.13 8.00 -9.43
C LEU A 84 9.36 8.92 -9.35
N THR A 85 9.61 9.48 -8.16
CA THR A 85 10.77 10.33 -7.88
C THR A 85 11.94 9.53 -7.28
N PRO A 86 13.19 10.01 -7.36
CA PRO A 86 14.32 9.40 -6.65
C PRO A 86 14.07 9.26 -5.14
N GLU A 87 13.48 10.28 -4.50
CA GLU A 87 13.12 10.27 -3.08
C GLU A 87 12.12 9.16 -2.75
N SER A 88 11.11 8.94 -3.62
CA SER A 88 10.14 7.87 -3.44
C SER A 88 10.78 6.48 -3.51
N ARG A 89 11.81 6.31 -4.35
CA ARG A 89 12.56 5.05 -4.43
C ARG A 89 13.45 4.82 -3.22
N GLU A 90 14.09 5.88 -2.73
CA GLU A 90 14.87 5.82 -1.50
C GLU A 90 13.99 5.46 -0.30
N ARG A 91 12.79 6.05 -0.21
CA ARG A 91 11.80 5.65 0.80
C ARG A 91 11.40 4.18 0.64
N ALA A 92 11.15 3.71 -0.58
CA ALA A 92 10.87 2.29 -0.81
C ALA A 92 12.01 1.38 -0.32
N GLN A 93 13.26 1.80 -0.51
CA GLN A 93 14.42 1.07 0.02
C GLN A 93 14.47 1.10 1.55
N ARG A 94 14.24 2.26 2.17
CA ARG A 94 14.18 2.39 3.64
C ARG A 94 13.12 1.48 4.27
N VAL A 95 11.95 1.35 3.64
CA VAL A 95 10.89 0.44 4.08
C VAL A 95 11.32 -1.03 3.92
N LYS A 96 12.11 -1.38 2.89
CA LYS A 96 12.63 -2.75 2.76
C LYS A 96 13.67 -3.06 3.81
N ASP A 97 14.56 -2.11 4.07
CA ASP A 97 15.67 -2.27 5.01
C ASP A 97 15.21 -2.32 6.47
N ASN A 98 14.06 -1.71 6.80
CA ASN A 98 13.51 -1.70 8.15
C ASN A 98 12.54 -2.86 8.47
N HIS A 99 12.56 -3.93 7.66
CA HIS A 99 11.63 -5.06 7.75
C HIS A 99 10.16 -4.71 7.45
N PHE A 100 9.93 -3.88 6.42
CA PHE A 100 8.62 -3.51 5.89
C PHE A 100 7.77 -2.67 6.84
N MET A 101 8.37 -2.06 7.86
CA MET A 101 7.68 -1.19 8.79
C MET A 101 7.41 0.18 8.17
N VAL A 102 6.31 0.81 8.60
CA VAL A 102 5.95 2.15 8.17
C VAL A 102 7.09 3.13 8.46
N VAL A 103 7.37 4.00 7.48
CA VAL A 103 8.36 5.07 7.57
C VAL A 103 7.59 6.37 7.37
N ASP A 104 7.68 7.27 8.33
CA ASP A 104 7.16 8.64 8.24
C ASP A 104 8.09 9.56 7.42
#